data_AF-A0AAD9TM48-F1
#
_entry.id   AF-A0AAD9TM48-F1
#
_cell.length_a   1.000
_cell.length_b   1.000
_cell.length_c   1.000
_cell.angle_alpha   90.00
_cell.angle_beta   90.00
_cell.angle_gamma   90.00
#
_symmetry.space_group_name_H-M   'P 1'
#
loop_
_entity.id
_entity.type
_entity.pdbx_description
1 polymer ?
#
loop_
_entity_poly.entity_id
_entity_poly.type
_entity_poly.pdbx_seq_one_letter_code
_entity_poly.pdbx_strand_id
1 'polypeptide(L)'
;MNKAARAYTELQYNRHMEELQNLHPNAYDYVIDADPHKWSRVHYPGRRDLNMDFTSLCADYYKRQPLIDTYSVPIIPVRHPFTWIMPSDIAERVILNPSSRR
;
A
#
# COMPACT_ATOMS: atom_id res chain seq x y z
N MET A 1 -13.16 -19.93 -13.76
CA MET A 1 -11.85 -20.43 -13.25
C MET A 1 -10.90 -19.24 -13.18
N ASN A 2 -10.55 -18.80 -11.97
CA ASN A 2 -9.53 -17.75 -11.80
C ASN A 2 -8.18 -18.34 -12.21
N LYS A 3 -7.63 -17.89 -13.34
CA LYS A 3 -6.26 -18.24 -13.72
C LYS A 3 -5.33 -17.56 -12.71
N ALA A 4 -4.76 -18.34 -11.80
CA ALA A 4 -3.62 -17.87 -11.02
C ALA A 4 -2.54 -17.38 -12.00
N ALA A 5 -1.90 -16.24 -11.69
CA ALA A 5 -0.77 -15.75 -12.49
C ALA A 5 0.28 -16.86 -12.59
N ARG A 6 0.64 -17.25 -13.82
CA ARG A 6 1.68 -18.26 -14.06
C ARG A 6 2.93 -17.85 -13.28
N ALA A 7 3.40 -18.71 -12.40
CA ALA A 7 4.70 -18.48 -11.77
C ALA A 7 5.76 -18.61 -12.86
N TYR A 8 6.52 -17.55 -13.09
CA TYR A 8 7.70 -17.63 -13.97
C TYR A 8 8.69 -18.65 -13.39
N THR A 9 9.25 -19.50 -14.25
CA THR A 9 10.40 -20.33 -13.90
C THR A 9 11.67 -19.49 -13.81
N GLU A 10 12.72 -20.00 -13.16
CA GLU A 10 14.02 -19.30 -13.09
C GLU A 10 14.58 -18.97 -14.48
N LEU A 11 14.46 -19.89 -15.43
CA LEU A 11 14.87 -19.66 -16.82
C LEU A 11 14.10 -18.49 -17.46
N GLN A 12 12.79 -18.39 -17.20
CA GLN A 12 11.99 -17.30 -17.73
C GLN A 12 12.35 -15.96 -17.08
N TYR A 13 12.62 -15.97 -15.77
CA TYR A 13 13.09 -14.80 -15.05
C TYR A 13 14.42 -14.31 -15.63
N ASN A 14 15.41 -15.19 -15.79
CA ASN A 14 16.73 -14.84 -16.33
C ASN A 14 16.63 -14.23 -17.74
N ARG A 15 15.80 -14.81 -18.61
CA ARG A 15 15.56 -14.26 -19.96
C ARG A 15 15.00 -12.84 -19.90
N HIS A 16 14.01 -12.58 -19.05
CA HIS A 16 13.41 -11.25 -18.92
C HIS A 16 14.37 -10.23 -18.29
N MET A 17 15.22 -10.66 -17.35
CA MET A 17 16.25 -9.79 -16.78
C MET A 17 17.32 -9.42 -17.82
N GLU A 18 17.72 -10.36 -18.68
CA GLU A 18 18.63 -10.11 -19.81
C GLU A 18 18.00 -9.18 -20.85
N GLU A 19 16.73 -9.40 -21.22
CA GLU A 19 15.96 -8.50 -22.09
C GLU A 19 15.89 -7.08 -21.50
N LEU A 20 15.62 -6.95 -20.19
CA LEU A 20 15.56 -5.66 -19.50
C LEU A 20 16.91 -4.95 -19.51
N GLN A 21 18.00 -5.69 -19.26
CA GLN A 21 19.35 -5.13 -19.28
C GLN A 21 19.71 -4.58 -20.66
N ASN A 22 19.36 -5.31 -21.73
CA ASN A 22 19.65 -4.91 -23.10
C ASN A 22 18.82 -3.70 -23.56
N LEU A 23 17.55 -3.63 -23.17
CA LEU A 23 16.65 -2.56 -23.59
C LEU A 23 16.80 -1.30 -22.73
N HIS A 24 16.93 -1.46 -21.41
CA HIS A 24 16.88 -0.38 -20.44
C HIS A 24 17.86 -0.62 -19.27
N PRO A 25 19.18 -0.38 -19.47
CA PRO A 25 20.20 -0.61 -18.45
C PRO A 25 19.91 0.09 -17.11
N ASN A 26 19.48 1.36 -17.14
CA ASN A 26 19.18 2.10 -15.90
C ASN A 26 18.01 1.48 -15.11
N ALA A 27 17.02 0.90 -15.81
CA ALA A 27 15.91 0.22 -15.16
C ALA A 27 16.35 -1.13 -14.59
N TYR A 28 17.24 -1.83 -15.30
CA TYR A 28 17.88 -3.04 -14.78
C TYR A 28 18.65 -2.74 -13.49
N ASP A 29 19.50 -1.71 -13.48
CA ASP A 29 20.28 -1.32 -12.29
C ASP A 29 19.36 -1.03 -11.10
N TYR A 30 18.31 -0.23 -11.31
CA TYR A 30 17.30 0.03 -10.28
C TYR A 30 16.65 -1.24 -9.74
N VAL A 31 16.30 -2.18 -10.63
CA VAL A 31 15.62 -3.43 -10.26
C VAL A 31 16.55 -4.35 -9.48
N ILE A 32 17.85 -4.35 -9.78
CA ILE A 32 18.88 -5.06 -9.01
C ILE A 32 19.10 -4.39 -7.66
N ASP A 33 19.19 -3.06 -7.61
CA ASP A 33 19.34 -2.27 -6.36
C ASP A 33 18.14 -2.43 -5.43
N ALA A 34 16.94 -2.57 -5.99
CA ALA A 34 15.71 -2.87 -5.25
C ALA A 34 15.73 -4.28 -4.61
N ASP A 35 16.74 -5.09 -4.91
CA ASP A 35 16.98 -6.45 -4.44
C ASP A 35 15.89 -7.45 -4.88
N PRO A 36 16.17 -8.29 -5.89
CA PRO A 36 15.26 -9.34 -6.35
C PRO A 36 14.73 -10.27 -5.26
N HIS A 37 15.45 -10.47 -4.15
CA HIS A 37 14.96 -11.28 -3.04
C HIS A 37 13.69 -10.71 -2.37
N LYS A 38 13.41 -9.42 -2.54
CA LYS A 38 12.24 -8.75 -1.93
C LYS A 38 10.96 -8.87 -2.75
N TRP A 39 11.06 -9.07 -4.07
CA TRP A 39 9.91 -9.01 -4.98
C TRP A 39 9.85 -10.15 -6.00
N SER A 40 10.99 -10.73 -6.40
CA SER A 40 11.02 -11.80 -7.39
C SER A 40 10.52 -13.10 -6.78
N ARG A 41 9.49 -13.68 -7.43
CA ARG A 41 8.89 -14.94 -6.97
C ARG A 41 9.85 -16.12 -7.00
N VAL A 42 10.91 -16.04 -7.81
CA VAL A 42 11.95 -17.07 -8.00
C VAL A 42 13.01 -16.97 -6.90
N HIS A 43 13.36 -15.75 -6.47
CA HIS A 43 14.44 -15.52 -5.50
C HIS A 43 13.97 -15.26 -4.07
N TYR A 44 12.67 -15.09 -3.82
CA TYR A 44 12.14 -14.95 -2.47
C TYR A 44 12.34 -16.25 -1.65
N PRO A 45 13.13 -16.23 -0.56
CA PRO A 45 13.49 -17.45 0.18
C PRO A 45 12.39 -17.94 1.14
N GLY A 46 11.38 -17.12 1.43
CA GLY A 46 10.32 -17.45 2.39
C GLY A 46 9.23 -18.35 1.81
N ARG A 47 8.59 -19.15 2.68
CA ARG A 47 7.41 -19.93 2.28
C ARG A 47 6.20 -19.01 2.19
N ARG A 48 5.49 -19.08 1.05
CA ARG A 48 4.27 -18.30 0.76
C ARG A 48 3.00 -18.83 1.43
N ASP A 49 3.08 -19.98 2.07
CA ASP A 49 1.95 -20.70 2.68
C ASP A 49 1.70 -20.32 4.14
N LEU A 50 2.57 -19.48 4.74
CA LEU A 50 2.11 -18.62 5.82
C LEU A 50 1.07 -17.71 5.20
N ASN A 51 -0.19 -18.16 5.28
CA ASN A 51 -1.37 -17.38 4.98
C ASN A 51 -1.15 -16.02 5.61
N MET A 52 -0.72 -15.08 4.77
CA MET A 52 -0.59 -13.69 5.11
C MET A 52 -2.03 -13.21 5.19
N ASP A 53 -2.70 -13.61 6.27
CA ASP A 53 -4.03 -13.17 6.59
C ASP A 53 -3.90 -11.65 6.65
N PHE A 54 -4.70 -10.96 5.85
CA PHE A 54 -4.78 -9.51 5.88
C PHE A 54 -4.95 -9.02 7.34
N THR A 55 -5.70 -9.81 8.13
CA THR A 55 -5.85 -9.62 9.56
C THR A 55 -4.52 -9.72 10.32
N SER A 56 -3.65 -10.67 10.01
CA SER A 56 -2.32 -10.80 10.62
C SER A 56 -1.37 -9.68 10.22
N LEU A 57 -1.45 -9.18 8.98
CA LEU A 57 -0.64 -8.04 8.54
C LEU A 57 -1.03 -6.76 9.28
N CYS A 58 -2.33 -6.55 9.48
CA CYS A 58 -2.85 -5.34 10.11
C CYS A 58 -3.03 -5.47 11.63
N ALA A 59 -2.94 -6.67 12.21
CA ALA A 59 -3.17 -6.93 13.63
C ALA A 59 -2.29 -6.05 14.53
N ASP A 60 -1.05 -5.80 14.10
CA ASP A 60 -0.10 -4.97 14.83
C ASP A 60 -0.58 -3.53 15.00
N TYR A 61 -1.27 -2.96 14.01
CA TYR A 61 -1.85 -1.60 14.11
C TYR A 61 -2.94 -1.49 15.16
N TYR A 62 -3.66 -2.59 15.42
CA TYR A 62 -4.74 -2.63 16.41
C TYR A 62 -4.28 -3.03 17.81
N LYS A 63 -2.96 -3.21 18.03
CA LYS A 63 -2.40 -3.42 19.37
C LYS A 63 -2.52 -2.13 20.19
N ARG A 64 -2.67 -2.28 21.51
CA ARG A 64 -2.81 -1.15 22.45
C ARG A 64 -1.66 -0.14 22.33
N GLN A 65 -0.41 -0.61 22.28
CA GLN A 65 0.76 0.27 22.30
C GLN A 65 0.85 1.15 21.03
N PRO A 66 0.79 0.60 19.80
CA PRO A 66 0.74 1.41 18.58
C PRO A 66 -0.42 2.40 18.53
N LEU A 67 -1.61 2.03 19.03
CA LEU A 67 -2.73 2.97 19.13
C LEU A 67 -2.41 4.13 20.08
N ILE A 68 -1.92 3.83 21.28
CA ILE A 68 -1.50 4.87 22.23
C ILE A 68 -0.43 5.77 21.59
N ASP A 69 0.58 5.19 20.94
CA ASP A 69 1.68 5.94 20.32
C ASP A 69 1.17 6.82 19.18
N THR A 70 0.27 6.31 18.34
CA THR A 70 -0.35 7.06 17.23
C THR A 70 -1.13 8.28 17.73
N TYR A 71 -1.83 8.14 18.86
CA TYR A 71 -2.58 9.23 19.50
C TYR A 71 -1.80 9.97 20.60
N SER A 72 -0.52 9.63 20.82
CA SER A 72 0.32 10.29 21.82
C SER A 72 0.78 11.67 21.38
N VAL A 73 0.80 11.90 20.06
CA VAL A 73 0.97 13.23 19.49
C VAL A 73 -0.18 14.10 19.97
N PRO A 74 0.08 15.31 20.51
CA PRO A 74 -0.99 16.19 20.93
C PRO A 74 -1.91 16.42 19.74
N ILE A 75 -3.15 15.94 19.87
CA ILE A 75 -4.23 16.32 18.96
C ILE A 75 -4.29 17.84 19.07
N ILE A 76 -3.85 18.53 18.02
CA ILE A 76 -3.98 19.98 17.95
C ILE A 76 -5.47 20.23 18.16
N PRO A 77 -5.88 20.88 19.27
CA PRO A 77 -7.29 21.06 19.53
C PRO A 77 -7.86 21.78 18.32
N VAL A 78 -8.93 21.21 17.77
CA VAL A 78 -9.65 21.84 16.67
C VAL A 78 -9.93 23.27 17.15
N ARG A 79 -9.36 24.25 16.44
CA ARG A 79 -9.43 25.65 16.90
C ARG A 79 -10.89 26.06 17.04
N HIS A 80 -11.17 27.12 17.80
CA HIS A 80 -12.54 27.62 17.93
C HIS A 80 -13.16 27.84 16.53
N PRO A 81 -14.41 27.39 16.27
CA PRO A 81 -15.04 27.53 14.95
C PRO A 81 -14.98 28.93 14.32
N PHE A 82 -14.97 30.01 15.12
CA PHE A 82 -14.81 31.39 14.64
C PHE A 82 -13.44 31.70 14.01
N THR A 83 -12.43 30.86 14.26
CA THR A 83 -11.09 31.00 13.67
C THR A 83 -10.94 30.20 12.38
N TRP A 84 -11.96 29.46 11.96
CA TRP A 84 -11.89 28.66 10.75
C TRP A 84 -12.14 29.55 9.54
N ILE A 85 -11.21 29.49 8.59
CA ILE A 85 -11.41 30.08 7.27
C ILE A 85 -12.21 29.05 6.47
N MET A 86 -13.50 29.30 6.27
CA MET A 86 -14.37 28.49 5.40
C MET A 86 -14.31 29.05 3.97
N PRO A 87 -13.77 28.31 2.99
CA PRO A 87 -13.84 28.70 1.59
C PRO A 87 -15.29 28.85 1.11
N SER A 88 -15.56 29.83 0.23
CA SER A 88 -16.91 30.14 -0.24
C SER A 88 -17.60 28.95 -0.91
N ASP A 89 -16.85 28.15 -1.67
CA ASP A 89 -17.36 26.94 -2.34
C ASP A 89 -17.85 25.88 -1.36
N ILE A 90 -17.27 25.82 -0.15
CA ILE A 90 -17.71 24.91 0.92
C ILE A 90 -18.89 25.50 1.68
N ALA A 91 -18.88 26.81 1.95
CA ALA A 91 -19.98 27.49 2.64
C ALA A 91 -21.31 27.42 1.85
N GLU A 92 -21.23 27.40 0.52
CA GLU A 92 -22.39 27.33 -0.38
C GLU A 92 -22.85 25.88 -0.67
N ARG A 93 -22.09 24.86 -0.26
CA ARG A 93 -22.48 23.46 -0.47
C ARG A 93 -23.67 23.08 0.41
N VAL A 94 -24.82 22.89 -0.24
CA VAL A 94 -26.00 22.28 0.39
C VAL A 94 -25.86 20.75 0.36
N ILE A 95 -25.53 20.15 1.51
CA ILE A 95 -25.54 18.69 1.67
C ILE A 95 -26.97 18.25 1.93
N LEU A 96 -27.59 17.61 0.93
CA LEU A 96 -28.91 16.99 1.11
C LEU A 96 -28.75 15.70 1.92
N ASN A 97 -29.66 15.48 2.87
CA ASN A 97 -29.74 14.20 3.57
C ASN A 97 -29.94 13.07 2.55
N PRO A 98 -29.32 11.90 2.76
CA PRO A 98 -29.56 10.75 1.89
C PRO A 98 -31.06 10.49 1.83
N SER A 99 -31.62 10.52 0.62
CA SER A 99 -33.05 10.30 0.43
C SER A 99 -33.40 8.94 1.02
N SER A 100 -34.22 8.91 2.06
CA SER A 100 -34.76 7.66 2.58
C SER A 100 -35.74 7.09 1.55
N ARG A 101 -35.23 6.46 0.49
CA ARG A 101 -36.04 5.56 -0.32
C ARG A 101 -36.04 4.23 0.41
N ARG A 102 -37.12 4.02 1.17
CA ARG A 102 -37.49 2.74 1.76
C ARG A 102 -38.01 1.80 0.67
#